data_AF-A0A1W2B6W9-F1
#
_entry.id   AF-A0A1W2B6W9-F1
#
_cell.length_a   1.000
_cell.length_b   1.000
_cell.length_c   1.000
_cell.angle_alpha   90.00
_cell.angle_beta   90.00
_cell.angle_gamma   90.00
#
_symmetry.space_group_name_H-M   'P 1'
#
loop_
_entity.id
_entity.type
_entity.pdbx_description
1 polymer ?
#
loop_
_entity_poly.entity_id
_entity_poly.type
_entity_poly.pdbx_seq_one_letter_code
_entity_poly.pdbx_strand_id
1 'polypeptide(L)'
;MSSATEPIGHVPTGASGVPDVHTTAGKLVDLYRRNDEAVHAGSARAVEKQHAKGKKTARERIDLLLDPGSFVELDELARHRSTNFGQERNRPYGDGVVTGYGTVDGRPVCVFSQDVTVFGGSLGEVYGEKIVKIMDLAIKTGRPIVGINEGGGARIQEGVVSLGLYGEIFSRNVKASGVIPQISLIMGSNAGGHVYSPALTDFVVMVDQTSHMFITGPDVIKTVTGEDVTMEELGGGRTHNTKSGNAHYLGNDEEDAIAYVKELLSYLPSNNLSDSPAFEGTLTEGSISDAITDDDRELDTLIPDSANQPYDMHEVINRVLDDGDFLEVQPLFAPNILVGFGRVDGHSVGVVANQPTQFAGCLDINASEKAARFVRTCDAFNIPVLTFVDVPGFLPGTDQEWNGIIRRGAKLIYAYAEATVPLVTVITRKAYGGAYDVMGSKHLGADINLAWPTAQIAVMGASGAANIVHRKTLAAAAANGEDVDALRAQLQQEYEDTLCNPYVAAERGYVDSVIPPAYTRGYVARALSMLRDKRETMPPRKHGNIPL
;
A
#
# COMPACT_ATOMS: atom_id res chain seq x y z
N MET A 1 -19.60 -21.89 -13.47
CA MET A 1 -18.46 -22.76 -13.15
C MET A 1 -17.38 -22.46 -14.18
N SER A 2 -16.24 -21.95 -13.72
CA SER A 2 -15.13 -21.46 -14.54
C SER A 2 -13.96 -22.43 -14.45
N SER A 3 -13.16 -22.51 -15.52
CA SER A 3 -12.03 -23.44 -15.74
C SER A 3 -10.94 -23.50 -14.65
N ALA A 4 -10.84 -22.53 -13.74
CA ALA A 4 -9.78 -22.50 -12.72
C ALA A 4 -10.01 -23.48 -11.55
N THR A 5 -11.26 -23.69 -11.14
CA THR A 5 -11.62 -24.61 -10.03
C THR A 5 -12.43 -25.81 -10.50
N GLU A 6 -12.40 -26.12 -11.81
CA GLU A 6 -13.11 -27.29 -12.33
C GLU A 6 -12.65 -28.56 -11.60
N PRO A 7 -13.61 -29.40 -11.16
CA PRO A 7 -13.27 -30.71 -10.62
C PRO A 7 -12.40 -31.45 -11.62
N ILE A 8 -11.47 -32.27 -11.12
CA ILE A 8 -10.69 -33.18 -11.96
C ILE A 8 -11.70 -34.10 -12.69
N GLY A 9 -12.11 -33.75 -13.92
CA GLY A 9 -13.05 -34.52 -14.74
C GLY A 9 -14.47 -34.73 -14.18
N HIS A 10 -15.26 -35.53 -14.91
CA HIS A 10 -16.59 -35.97 -14.50
C HIS A 10 -16.60 -37.46 -14.19
N VAL A 11 -17.49 -37.88 -13.27
CA VAL A 11 -17.76 -39.29 -13.00
C VAL A 11 -18.10 -39.99 -14.32
N PRO A 12 -17.40 -41.09 -14.70
CA PRO A 12 -17.67 -41.81 -15.94
C PRO A 12 -19.16 -42.21 -16.05
N THR A 13 -19.79 -41.84 -17.16
CA THR A 13 -21.19 -42.17 -17.46
C THR A 13 -21.36 -43.70 -17.50
N GLY A 14 -22.09 -44.25 -16.52
CA GLY A 14 -22.35 -45.69 -16.38
C GLY A 14 -22.02 -46.28 -14.99
N ALA A 15 -21.35 -45.52 -14.12
CA ALA A 15 -21.05 -45.95 -12.74
C ALA A 15 -22.22 -45.69 -11.78
N SER A 16 -23.38 -46.33 -11.98
CA SER A 16 -24.57 -46.17 -11.13
C SER A 16 -24.58 -47.09 -9.89
N GLY A 17 -23.41 -47.35 -9.29
CA GLY A 17 -23.26 -48.25 -8.13
C GLY A 17 -22.19 -47.79 -7.15
N VAL A 18 -22.18 -48.36 -5.94
CA VAL A 18 -21.11 -48.13 -4.95
C VAL A 18 -19.76 -48.45 -5.62
N PRO A 19 -18.78 -47.53 -5.60
CA PRO A 19 -17.52 -47.75 -6.29
C PRO A 19 -16.82 -49.00 -5.75
N ASP A 20 -16.42 -49.93 -6.62
CA ASP A 20 -15.54 -51.02 -6.22
C ASP A 20 -14.12 -50.48 -5.98
N VAL A 21 -13.85 -50.13 -4.72
CA VAL A 21 -12.58 -49.56 -4.25
C VAL A 21 -11.37 -50.48 -4.44
N HIS A 22 -11.58 -51.75 -4.80
CA HIS A 22 -10.50 -52.67 -5.12
C HIS A 22 -10.05 -52.58 -6.59
N THR A 23 -10.82 -51.92 -7.46
CA THR A 23 -10.46 -51.71 -8.87
C THR A 23 -9.89 -50.30 -9.12
N THR A 24 -9.07 -50.14 -10.16
CA THR A 24 -8.58 -48.81 -10.58
C THR A 24 -9.74 -47.89 -10.96
N ALA A 25 -10.73 -48.38 -11.69
CA ALA A 25 -11.88 -47.60 -12.11
C ALA A 25 -12.73 -47.14 -10.91
N GLY A 26 -13.01 -48.02 -9.95
CA GLY A 26 -13.75 -47.65 -8.74
C GLY A 26 -13.00 -46.68 -7.84
N LYS A 27 -11.66 -46.76 -7.77
CA LYS A 27 -10.83 -45.76 -7.08
C LYS A 27 -10.92 -44.38 -7.74
N LEU A 28 -11.01 -44.29 -9.07
CA LEU A 28 -11.21 -43.03 -9.78
C LEU A 28 -12.60 -42.44 -9.52
N VAL A 29 -13.64 -43.27 -9.50
CA VAL A 29 -14.99 -42.81 -9.12
C VAL A 29 -15.02 -42.30 -7.67
N ASP A 30 -14.34 -42.97 -6.73
CA ASP A 30 -14.22 -42.49 -5.34
C ASP A 30 -13.47 -41.16 -5.25
N LEU A 31 -12.41 -40.96 -6.05
CA LEU A 31 -11.71 -39.68 -6.14
C LEU A 31 -12.65 -38.55 -6.60
N TYR A 32 -13.36 -38.74 -7.72
CA TYR A 32 -14.27 -37.73 -8.24
C TYR A 32 -15.39 -37.38 -7.26
N ARG A 33 -15.92 -38.38 -6.54
CA ARG A 33 -16.90 -38.16 -5.46
C ARG A 33 -16.32 -37.31 -4.33
N ARG A 34 -15.09 -37.59 -3.88
CA ARG A 34 -14.44 -36.83 -2.78
C ARG A 34 -14.12 -35.40 -3.18
N ASN A 35 -13.69 -35.18 -4.43
CA ASN A 35 -13.42 -33.84 -4.94
C ASN A 35 -14.71 -33.03 -5.03
N ASP A 36 -15.81 -33.62 -5.52
CA ASP A 36 -17.12 -32.96 -5.51
C ASP A 36 -17.57 -32.56 -4.08
N GLU A 37 -17.36 -33.45 -3.10
CA GLU A 37 -17.60 -33.15 -1.67
C GLU A 37 -16.69 -32.05 -1.12
N ALA A 38 -15.46 -31.91 -1.62
CA ALA A 38 -14.51 -30.89 -1.18
C ALA A 38 -14.76 -29.52 -1.80
N VAL A 39 -15.23 -29.49 -3.05
CA VAL A 39 -15.69 -28.26 -3.70
C VAL A 39 -16.93 -27.71 -2.99
N HIS A 40 -17.81 -28.59 -2.51
CA HIS A 40 -19.05 -28.25 -1.79
C HIS A 40 -18.97 -28.50 -0.28
N ALA A 41 -17.81 -28.24 0.34
CA ALA A 41 -17.60 -28.49 1.78
C ALA A 41 -18.56 -27.69 2.68
N GLY A 42 -18.97 -26.50 2.24
CA GLY A 42 -20.01 -25.70 2.89
C GLY A 42 -21.42 -26.22 2.58
N SER A 43 -22.31 -26.21 3.57
CA SER A 43 -23.71 -26.57 3.31
C SER A 43 -24.36 -25.60 2.31
N ALA A 44 -25.23 -26.08 1.42
CA ALA A 44 -25.94 -25.24 0.44
C ALA A 44 -26.63 -24.02 1.09
N ARG A 45 -27.23 -24.20 2.27
CA ARG A 45 -27.83 -23.11 3.06
C ARG A 45 -26.82 -22.02 3.47
N ALA A 46 -25.58 -22.40 3.79
CA ALA A 46 -24.54 -21.45 4.16
C ALA A 46 -24.04 -20.67 2.94
N VAL A 47 -23.93 -21.33 1.78
CA VAL A 47 -23.62 -20.71 0.49
C VAL A 47 -24.71 -19.71 0.09
N GLU A 48 -25.98 -20.11 0.12
CA GLU A 48 -27.13 -19.22 -0.15
C GLU A 48 -27.13 -18.00 0.78
N LYS A 49 -26.83 -18.18 2.07
CA LYS A 49 -26.73 -17.07 3.04
C LYS A 49 -25.57 -16.12 2.72
N GLN A 50 -24.47 -16.62 2.17
CA GLN A 50 -23.34 -15.80 1.73
C GLN A 50 -23.74 -14.97 0.49
N HIS A 51 -24.29 -15.62 -0.53
CA HIS A 51 -24.75 -14.95 -1.75
C HIS A 51 -25.87 -13.94 -1.49
N ALA A 52 -26.79 -14.23 -0.55
CA ALA A 52 -27.84 -13.29 -0.16
C ALA A 52 -27.32 -11.98 0.47
N LYS A 53 -26.05 -11.95 0.90
CA LYS A 53 -25.37 -10.73 1.36
C LYS A 53 -24.62 -10.00 0.24
N GLY A 54 -24.75 -10.45 -1.01
CA GLY A 54 -23.98 -9.93 -2.15
C GLY A 54 -22.52 -10.36 -2.17
N LYS A 55 -22.16 -11.38 -1.37
CA LYS A 55 -20.77 -11.82 -1.20
C LYS A 55 -20.50 -13.09 -1.99
N LYS A 56 -19.27 -13.25 -2.48
CA LYS A 56 -18.85 -14.47 -3.18
C LYS A 56 -18.32 -15.51 -2.19
N THR A 57 -18.28 -16.76 -2.62
CA THR A 57 -17.63 -17.86 -1.90
C THR A 57 -16.11 -17.74 -2.01
N ALA A 58 -15.39 -18.48 -1.15
CA ALA A 58 -13.92 -18.51 -1.18
C ALA A 58 -13.35 -18.94 -2.56
N ARG A 59 -13.99 -19.91 -3.21
CA ARG A 59 -13.57 -20.40 -4.54
C ARG A 59 -13.87 -19.39 -5.65
N GLU A 60 -15.06 -18.78 -5.63
CA GLU A 60 -15.43 -17.74 -6.60
C GLU A 60 -14.47 -16.53 -6.56
N ARG A 61 -13.94 -16.17 -5.38
CA ARG A 61 -12.95 -15.09 -5.26
C ARG A 61 -11.58 -15.47 -5.82
N ILE A 62 -11.16 -16.72 -5.66
CA ILE A 62 -9.95 -17.26 -6.30
C ILE A 62 -10.12 -17.24 -7.82
N ASP A 63 -11.27 -17.67 -8.33
CA ASP A 63 -11.58 -17.66 -9.76
C ASP A 63 -11.57 -16.26 -10.37
N LEU A 64 -11.98 -15.24 -9.61
CA LEU A 64 -11.92 -13.84 -10.06
C LEU A 64 -10.51 -13.30 -10.05
N LEU A 65 -9.71 -13.66 -9.05
CA LEU A 65 -8.33 -13.21 -8.91
C LEU A 65 -7.41 -13.84 -9.96
N LEU A 66 -7.51 -15.15 -10.19
CA LEU A 66 -6.56 -15.88 -11.02
C LEU A 66 -7.01 -15.96 -12.47
N ASP A 67 -6.04 -16.16 -13.37
CA ASP A 67 -6.31 -16.37 -14.78
C ASP A 67 -7.10 -17.68 -14.97
N PRO A 68 -8.09 -17.72 -15.88
CA PRO A 68 -8.89 -18.91 -16.14
C PRO A 68 -8.04 -20.15 -16.41
N GLY A 69 -8.29 -21.24 -15.68
CA GLY A 69 -7.59 -22.52 -15.85
C GLY A 69 -6.20 -22.61 -15.21
N SER A 70 -5.73 -21.55 -14.54
CA SER A 70 -4.38 -21.53 -13.96
C SER A 70 -4.30 -22.11 -12.53
N PHE A 71 -5.41 -22.16 -11.80
CA PHE A 71 -5.40 -22.51 -10.39
C PHE A 71 -5.14 -24.01 -10.17
N VAL A 72 -4.23 -24.29 -9.24
CA VAL A 72 -3.91 -25.63 -8.77
C VAL A 72 -4.08 -25.65 -7.26
N GLU A 73 -5.14 -26.33 -6.81
CA GLU A 73 -5.45 -26.44 -5.39
C GLU A 73 -4.48 -27.39 -4.66
N LEU A 74 -4.14 -27.01 -3.43
CA LEU A 74 -3.34 -27.79 -2.49
C LEU A 74 -4.19 -28.19 -1.29
N ASP A 75 -3.96 -29.42 -0.80
CA ASP A 75 -4.60 -29.95 0.40
C ASP A 75 -6.14 -29.90 0.37
N GLU A 76 -6.73 -30.09 -0.82
CA GLU A 76 -8.18 -30.12 -1.05
C GLU A 76 -8.88 -31.12 -0.11
N LEU A 77 -8.31 -32.32 0.04
CA LEU A 77 -8.88 -33.40 0.87
C LEU A 77 -8.41 -33.37 2.34
N ALA A 78 -7.79 -32.29 2.81
CA ALA A 78 -7.39 -32.15 4.21
C ALA A 78 -8.60 -32.04 5.15
N ARG A 79 -8.45 -32.52 6.39
CA ARG A 79 -9.53 -32.53 7.40
C ARG A 79 -8.92 -32.30 8.79
N HIS A 80 -9.57 -31.51 9.65
CA HIS A 80 -9.11 -31.37 11.03
C HIS A 80 -9.04 -32.71 11.77
N ARG A 81 -8.21 -32.75 12.81
CA ARG A 81 -7.95 -33.93 13.65
C ARG A 81 -8.43 -33.78 15.10
N SER A 82 -9.12 -32.68 15.41
CA SER A 82 -9.74 -32.45 16.71
C SER A 82 -10.90 -33.42 16.99
N THR A 83 -10.94 -33.92 18.22
CA THR A 83 -12.05 -34.71 18.81
C THR A 83 -12.71 -33.95 19.98
N ASN A 84 -12.35 -32.69 20.18
CA ASN A 84 -12.89 -31.88 21.26
C ASN A 84 -14.31 -31.43 20.91
N PHE A 85 -15.19 -31.40 21.91
CA PHE A 85 -16.56 -30.89 21.78
C PHE A 85 -17.38 -31.52 20.63
N GLY A 86 -17.08 -32.77 20.25
CA GLY A 86 -17.79 -33.49 19.20
C GLY A 86 -17.42 -33.09 17.77
N GLN A 87 -16.32 -32.36 17.57
CA GLN A 87 -15.86 -31.89 16.26
C GLN A 87 -15.64 -33.07 15.28
N GLU A 88 -15.27 -34.25 15.75
CA GLU A 88 -15.03 -35.44 14.92
C GLU A 88 -16.24 -35.87 14.08
N ARG A 89 -17.46 -35.42 14.45
CA ARG A 89 -18.72 -35.72 13.75
C ARG A 89 -18.86 -34.98 12.43
N ASN A 90 -18.22 -33.82 12.28
CA ASN A 90 -18.26 -33.04 11.05
C ASN A 90 -16.85 -32.62 10.69
N ARG A 91 -16.20 -33.33 9.77
CA ARG A 91 -14.84 -33.04 9.34
C ARG A 91 -14.86 -32.67 7.85
N PRO A 92 -15.23 -31.43 7.49
CA PRO A 92 -15.30 -31.01 6.08
C PRO A 92 -13.91 -31.12 5.43
N TYR A 93 -13.89 -31.43 4.13
CA TYR A 93 -12.68 -31.35 3.33
C TYR A 93 -12.23 -29.88 3.20
N GLY A 94 -10.94 -29.66 3.02
CA GLY A 94 -10.30 -28.35 3.00
C GLY A 94 -10.13 -27.68 4.37
N ASP A 95 -10.85 -28.13 5.40
CA ASP A 95 -10.87 -27.58 6.77
C ASP A 95 -11.22 -26.08 6.89
N GLY A 96 -11.89 -25.52 5.87
CA GLY A 96 -12.37 -24.14 5.86
C GLY A 96 -11.41 -23.12 5.24
N VAL A 97 -10.38 -23.57 4.53
CA VAL A 97 -9.53 -22.70 3.70
C VAL A 97 -9.18 -23.40 2.38
N VAL A 98 -9.33 -22.66 1.30
CA VAL A 98 -8.90 -23.06 -0.05
C VAL A 98 -7.52 -22.46 -0.28
N THR A 99 -6.54 -23.28 -0.65
CA THR A 99 -5.14 -22.86 -0.82
C THR A 99 -4.60 -23.38 -2.12
N GLY A 100 -3.73 -22.63 -2.78
CA GLY A 100 -3.09 -23.10 -4.00
C GLY A 100 -2.26 -22.02 -4.68
N TYR A 101 -1.93 -22.26 -5.93
CA TYR A 101 -1.21 -21.31 -6.76
C TYR A 101 -1.85 -21.25 -8.16
N GLY A 102 -1.58 -20.18 -8.88
CA GLY A 102 -2.00 -20.02 -10.27
C GLY A 102 -1.27 -18.83 -10.87
N THR A 103 -1.91 -18.14 -11.82
CA THR A 103 -1.35 -16.94 -12.42
C THR A 103 -2.30 -15.75 -12.34
N VAL A 104 -1.73 -14.55 -12.30
CA VAL A 104 -2.42 -13.27 -12.52
C VAL A 104 -1.68 -12.57 -13.64
N ASP A 105 -2.37 -12.29 -14.75
CA ASP A 105 -1.78 -11.73 -15.97
C ASP A 105 -0.54 -12.54 -16.43
N GLY A 106 -0.65 -13.87 -16.37
CA GLY A 106 0.40 -14.82 -16.72
C GLY A 106 1.53 -14.96 -15.69
N ARG A 107 1.51 -14.19 -14.59
CA ARG A 107 2.56 -14.22 -13.56
C ARG A 107 2.21 -15.12 -12.40
N PRO A 108 3.10 -16.02 -11.94
CA PRO A 108 2.77 -16.95 -10.87
C PRO A 108 2.51 -16.26 -9.53
N VAL A 109 1.41 -16.63 -8.88
CA VAL A 109 0.97 -16.11 -7.57
C VAL A 109 0.51 -17.27 -6.68
N CYS A 110 0.83 -17.18 -5.39
CA CYS A 110 0.30 -18.06 -4.35
C CYS A 110 -0.95 -17.42 -3.72
N VAL A 111 -1.96 -18.22 -3.39
CA VAL A 111 -3.21 -17.71 -2.82
C VAL A 111 -3.76 -18.61 -1.72
N PHE A 112 -4.37 -17.99 -0.71
CA PHE A 112 -5.33 -18.67 0.16
C PHE A 112 -6.61 -17.85 0.25
N SER A 113 -7.75 -18.54 0.34
CA SER A 113 -9.05 -17.93 0.57
C SER A 113 -9.81 -18.67 1.66
N GLN A 114 -10.25 -17.90 2.64
CA GLN A 114 -10.89 -18.42 3.84
C GLN A 114 -12.39 -18.60 3.62
N ASP A 115 -12.93 -19.76 4.00
CA ASP A 115 -14.31 -20.12 3.72
C ASP A 115 -15.20 -19.98 4.96
N VAL A 116 -15.99 -18.91 5.00
CA VAL A 116 -16.92 -18.63 6.11
C VAL A 116 -18.05 -19.66 6.22
N THR A 117 -18.34 -20.40 5.15
CA THR A 117 -19.40 -21.41 5.15
C THR A 117 -19.00 -22.66 5.95
N VAL A 118 -17.70 -22.83 6.22
CA VAL A 118 -17.12 -23.91 7.01
C VAL A 118 -16.68 -23.35 8.38
N PHE A 119 -17.36 -23.78 9.44
CA PHE A 119 -17.09 -23.34 10.82
C PHE A 119 -17.01 -21.81 11.02
N GLY A 120 -17.71 -21.02 10.21
CA GLY A 120 -17.66 -19.56 10.29
C GLY A 120 -16.30 -18.96 9.90
N GLY A 121 -15.48 -19.70 9.14
CA GLY A 121 -14.13 -19.28 8.74
C GLY A 121 -13.15 -19.27 9.91
N SER A 122 -13.46 -19.96 11.01
CA SER A 122 -12.60 -19.99 12.19
C SER A 122 -11.34 -20.84 11.94
N LEU A 123 -10.18 -20.25 12.26
CA LEU A 123 -8.87 -20.87 12.07
C LEU A 123 -8.69 -22.04 13.05
N GLY A 124 -8.57 -23.25 12.52
CA GLY A 124 -8.17 -24.47 13.23
C GLY A 124 -6.72 -24.88 12.91
N GLU A 125 -6.31 -26.02 13.44
CA GLU A 125 -4.96 -26.58 13.27
C GLU A 125 -4.63 -26.84 11.80
N VAL A 126 -5.42 -27.68 11.13
CA VAL A 126 -5.14 -28.11 9.75
C VAL A 126 -5.36 -26.95 8.76
N TYR A 127 -6.39 -26.14 8.98
CA TYR A 127 -6.54 -24.83 8.32
C TYR A 127 -5.24 -24.01 8.40
N GLY A 128 -4.68 -23.84 9.59
CA GLY A 128 -3.46 -23.06 9.79
C GLY A 128 -2.26 -23.69 9.08
N GLU A 129 -2.11 -25.01 9.16
CA GLU A 129 -1.07 -25.77 8.46
C GLU A 129 -1.14 -25.57 6.93
N LYS A 130 -2.35 -25.47 6.35
CA LYS A 130 -2.53 -25.17 4.92
C LYS A 130 -2.03 -23.78 4.55
N ILE A 131 -2.37 -22.74 5.34
CA ILE A 131 -1.87 -21.38 5.12
C ILE A 131 -0.35 -21.33 5.26
N VAL A 132 0.18 -21.96 6.31
CA VAL A 132 1.63 -22.10 6.52
C VAL A 132 2.31 -22.74 5.31
N LYS A 133 1.74 -23.82 4.76
CA LYS A 133 2.30 -24.51 3.60
C LYS A 133 2.37 -23.61 2.37
N ILE A 134 1.31 -22.84 2.07
CA ILE A 134 1.31 -21.97 0.89
C ILE A 134 2.23 -20.76 1.08
N MET A 135 2.34 -20.20 2.28
CA MET A 135 3.34 -19.17 2.60
C MET A 135 4.76 -19.70 2.40
N ASP A 136 5.06 -20.90 2.90
CA ASP A 136 6.36 -21.54 2.72
C ASP A 136 6.67 -21.80 1.24
N LEU A 137 5.66 -22.13 0.42
CA LEU A 137 5.80 -22.28 -1.02
C LEU A 137 6.10 -20.93 -1.70
N ALA A 138 5.35 -19.88 -1.35
CA ALA A 138 5.53 -18.53 -1.90
C ALA A 138 6.95 -18.01 -1.64
N ILE A 139 7.42 -18.13 -0.39
CA ILE A 139 8.78 -17.74 0.01
C ILE A 139 9.82 -18.57 -0.75
N LYS A 140 9.64 -19.91 -0.79
CA LYS A 140 10.59 -20.83 -1.43
C LYS A 140 10.73 -20.57 -2.94
N THR A 141 9.64 -20.18 -3.60
CA THR A 141 9.59 -19.97 -5.06
C THR A 141 9.74 -18.51 -5.47
N GLY A 142 9.82 -17.59 -4.51
CA GLY A 142 9.94 -16.15 -4.73
C GLY A 142 8.73 -15.58 -5.48
N ARG A 143 7.51 -15.90 -5.04
CA ARG A 143 6.26 -15.45 -5.67
C ARG A 143 5.41 -14.63 -4.72
N PRO A 144 4.63 -13.64 -5.23
CA PRO A 144 3.67 -12.92 -4.41
C PRO A 144 2.67 -13.87 -3.75
N ILE A 145 2.16 -13.47 -2.59
CA ILE A 145 1.07 -14.16 -1.92
C ILE A 145 -0.12 -13.23 -1.69
N VAL A 146 -1.30 -13.70 -2.09
CA VAL A 146 -2.58 -13.02 -1.86
C VAL A 146 -3.40 -13.81 -0.84
N GLY A 147 -3.69 -13.19 0.30
CA GLY A 147 -4.56 -13.73 1.32
C GLY A 147 -5.95 -13.11 1.25
N ILE A 148 -6.98 -13.91 0.97
CA ILE A 148 -8.38 -13.48 0.96
C ILE A 148 -8.99 -13.88 2.30
N ASN A 149 -9.15 -12.90 3.18
CA ASN A 149 -9.45 -13.07 4.59
C ASN A 149 -10.94 -12.84 4.87
N GLU A 150 -11.53 -13.83 5.54
CA GLU A 150 -12.88 -13.80 6.09
C GLU A 150 -13.01 -14.90 7.15
N GLY A 151 -13.22 -14.52 8.40
CA GLY A 151 -13.39 -15.50 9.48
C GLY A 151 -13.62 -14.89 10.86
N GLY A 152 -14.39 -15.60 11.69
CA GLY A 152 -14.73 -15.19 13.06
C GLY A 152 -13.59 -15.26 14.09
N GLY A 153 -12.34 -15.49 13.67
CA GLY A 153 -11.17 -15.59 14.55
C GLY A 153 -10.71 -17.04 14.77
N ALA A 154 -10.26 -17.36 15.99
CA ALA A 154 -9.76 -18.69 16.33
C ALA A 154 -10.91 -19.71 16.49
N ARG A 155 -10.70 -20.95 16.05
CA ARG A 155 -11.61 -22.06 16.33
C ARG A 155 -11.47 -22.49 17.78
N ILE A 156 -12.36 -21.98 18.64
CA ILE A 156 -12.31 -22.13 20.10
C ILE A 156 -12.25 -23.60 20.54
N GLN A 157 -12.96 -24.48 19.82
CA GLN A 157 -13.05 -25.91 20.14
C GLN A 157 -11.70 -26.63 20.04
N GLU A 158 -10.76 -26.13 19.23
CA GLU A 158 -9.41 -26.70 19.09
C GLU A 158 -8.41 -26.15 20.12
N GLY A 159 -8.82 -25.13 20.89
CA GLY A 159 -8.02 -24.59 21.99
C GLY A 159 -6.74 -23.89 21.54
N VAL A 160 -5.66 -24.08 22.30
CA VAL A 160 -4.39 -23.38 22.12
C VAL A 160 -3.69 -23.69 20.79
N VAL A 161 -4.06 -24.77 20.11
CA VAL A 161 -3.46 -25.14 18.82
C VAL A 161 -3.73 -24.07 17.77
N SER A 162 -4.94 -23.51 17.74
CA SER A 162 -5.28 -22.39 16.85
C SER A 162 -4.39 -21.16 17.10
N LEU A 163 -4.02 -20.89 18.36
CA LEU A 163 -3.10 -19.80 18.72
C LEU A 163 -1.67 -20.08 18.27
N GLY A 164 -1.21 -21.32 18.39
CA GLY A 164 0.09 -21.75 17.88
C GLY A 164 0.21 -21.51 16.38
N LEU A 165 -0.82 -21.85 15.62
CA LEU A 165 -0.85 -21.67 14.16
C LEU A 165 -0.96 -20.20 13.75
N TYR A 166 -1.64 -19.34 14.52
CA TYR A 166 -1.50 -17.89 14.33
C TYR A 166 -0.04 -17.44 14.46
N GLY A 167 0.67 -17.90 15.49
CA GLY A 167 2.09 -17.60 15.67
C GLY A 167 2.96 -18.05 14.50
N GLU A 168 2.69 -19.24 13.95
CA GLU A 168 3.38 -19.77 12.77
C GLU A 168 3.13 -18.92 11.51
N ILE A 169 1.91 -18.42 11.32
CA ILE A 169 1.56 -17.51 10.23
C ILE A 169 2.28 -16.16 10.41
N PHE A 170 2.22 -15.56 11.60
CA PHE A 170 2.87 -14.27 11.86
C PHE A 170 4.39 -14.34 11.65
N SER A 171 5.02 -15.44 12.09
CA SER A 171 6.45 -15.69 11.88
C SER A 171 6.81 -15.68 10.40
N ARG A 172 5.95 -16.24 9.54
CA ARG A 172 6.14 -16.25 8.09
C ARG A 172 5.87 -14.89 7.45
N ASN A 173 4.86 -14.14 7.92
CA ASN A 173 4.64 -12.78 7.44
C ASN A 173 5.89 -11.91 7.65
N VAL A 174 6.51 -11.99 8.83
CA VAL A 174 7.73 -11.24 9.15
C VAL A 174 8.91 -11.71 8.31
N LYS A 175 9.10 -13.02 8.12
CA LYS A 175 10.19 -13.56 7.28
C LYS A 175 10.02 -13.23 5.79
N ALA A 176 8.79 -13.06 5.32
CA ALA A 176 8.46 -12.71 3.95
C ALA A 176 8.46 -11.20 3.69
N SER A 177 8.42 -10.37 4.73
CA SER A 177 8.35 -8.90 4.63
C SER A 177 9.57 -8.35 3.89
N GLY A 178 9.32 -7.65 2.79
CA GLY A 178 10.36 -7.14 1.88
C GLY A 178 11.09 -8.22 1.07
N VAL A 179 10.58 -9.46 1.03
CA VAL A 179 11.14 -10.57 0.23
C VAL A 179 10.21 -10.91 -0.92
N ILE A 180 8.93 -11.18 -0.61
CA ILE A 180 7.86 -11.37 -1.59
C ILE A 180 6.74 -10.37 -1.29
N PRO A 181 6.05 -9.84 -2.31
CA PRO A 181 4.86 -9.04 -2.06
C PRO A 181 3.77 -9.83 -1.35
N GLN A 182 3.28 -9.30 -0.23
CA GLN A 182 2.19 -9.87 0.56
C GLN A 182 0.99 -8.93 0.49
N ILE A 183 -0.14 -9.42 -0.02
CA ILE A 183 -1.37 -8.64 -0.18
C ILE A 183 -2.51 -9.31 0.56
N SER A 184 -3.24 -8.54 1.37
CA SER A 184 -4.40 -9.00 2.12
C SER A 184 -5.68 -8.37 1.58
N LEU A 185 -6.59 -9.19 1.07
CA LEU A 185 -7.96 -8.80 0.76
C LEU A 185 -8.84 -9.12 1.98
N ILE A 186 -9.53 -8.13 2.53
CA ILE A 186 -10.52 -8.32 3.60
C ILE A 186 -11.90 -8.23 2.96
N MET A 187 -12.54 -9.37 2.77
CA MET A 187 -13.84 -9.48 2.10
C MET A 187 -14.92 -9.98 3.06
N GLY A 188 -14.74 -9.71 4.35
CA GLY A 188 -15.66 -10.13 5.41
C GLY A 188 -15.20 -9.66 6.77
N SER A 189 -15.79 -10.23 7.81
CA SER A 189 -15.33 -9.97 9.17
C SER A 189 -14.01 -10.69 9.42
N ASN A 190 -13.04 -9.98 9.96
CA ASN A 190 -11.75 -10.49 10.41
C ASN A 190 -11.52 -10.04 11.86
N ALA A 191 -11.62 -10.97 12.81
CA ALA A 191 -11.69 -10.63 14.24
C ALA A 191 -10.57 -11.26 15.08
N GLY A 192 -10.25 -10.63 16.20
CA GLY A 192 -9.31 -11.16 17.19
C GLY A 192 -7.85 -11.07 16.73
N GLY A 193 -7.03 -12.06 17.10
CA GLY A 193 -5.63 -12.12 16.68
C GLY A 193 -5.41 -12.25 15.17
N HIS A 194 -6.45 -12.63 14.42
CA HIS A 194 -6.38 -12.83 12.97
C HIS A 194 -5.98 -11.56 12.21
N VAL A 195 -6.33 -10.38 12.74
CA VAL A 195 -6.04 -9.08 12.11
C VAL A 195 -4.55 -8.74 12.06
N TYR A 196 -3.72 -9.38 12.89
CA TYR A 196 -2.28 -9.12 12.89
C TYR A 196 -1.58 -9.65 11.64
N SER A 197 -2.09 -10.69 10.99
CA SER A 197 -1.46 -11.18 9.76
C SER A 197 -1.61 -10.13 8.63
N PRO A 198 -2.81 -9.61 8.30
CA PRO A 198 -2.94 -8.50 7.37
C PRO A 198 -2.15 -7.25 7.73
N ALA A 199 -2.09 -6.88 9.01
CA ALA A 199 -1.30 -5.72 9.47
C ALA A 199 0.21 -5.86 9.19
N LEU A 200 0.72 -7.09 9.08
CA LEU A 200 2.11 -7.40 8.74
C LEU A 200 2.36 -7.50 7.23
N THR A 201 1.32 -7.57 6.41
CA THR A 201 1.44 -7.58 4.94
C THR A 201 1.71 -6.18 4.38
N ASP A 202 2.08 -6.11 3.10
CA ASP A 202 2.50 -4.86 2.45
C ASP A 202 1.30 -3.98 2.09
N PHE A 203 0.21 -4.60 1.65
CA PHE A 203 -1.04 -3.92 1.28
C PHE A 203 -2.26 -4.64 1.83
N VAL A 204 -3.22 -3.86 2.31
CA VAL A 204 -4.50 -4.35 2.86
C VAL A 204 -5.63 -3.66 2.10
N VAL A 205 -6.44 -4.43 1.39
CA VAL A 205 -7.56 -3.96 0.59
C VAL A 205 -8.85 -4.40 1.27
N MET A 206 -9.76 -3.46 1.51
CA MET A 206 -11.04 -3.71 2.18
C MET A 206 -12.20 -3.40 1.23
N VAL A 207 -13.35 -4.07 1.42
CA VAL A 207 -14.57 -3.81 0.65
C VAL A 207 -15.56 -3.01 1.50
N ASP A 208 -16.13 -1.95 0.95
CA ASP A 208 -17.07 -1.08 1.66
C ASP A 208 -18.30 -1.86 2.15
N GLN A 209 -18.73 -1.59 3.38
CA GLN A 209 -19.88 -2.18 4.09
C GLN A 209 -19.89 -3.70 4.29
N THR A 210 -19.08 -4.47 3.55
CA THR A 210 -19.08 -5.95 3.61
C THR A 210 -17.85 -6.52 4.32
N SER A 211 -16.87 -5.68 4.66
CA SER A 211 -15.62 -6.07 5.33
C SER A 211 -15.39 -5.33 6.65
N HIS A 212 -14.83 -6.04 7.63
CA HIS A 212 -14.58 -5.51 8.97
C HIS A 212 -13.27 -6.07 9.55
N MET A 213 -12.53 -5.27 10.31
CA MET A 213 -11.33 -5.71 11.01
C MET A 213 -11.30 -5.15 12.44
N PHE A 214 -11.15 -6.01 13.45
CA PHE A 214 -11.01 -5.53 14.84
C PHE A 214 -10.40 -6.59 15.75
N ILE A 215 -9.63 -6.16 16.76
CA ILE A 215 -9.07 -7.04 17.78
C ILE A 215 -10.18 -7.49 18.75
N THR A 216 -11.00 -6.55 19.20
CA THR A 216 -12.04 -6.77 20.21
C THR A 216 -13.38 -6.42 19.60
N GLY A 217 -14.35 -7.34 19.67
CA GLY A 217 -15.69 -7.09 19.13
C GLY A 217 -16.49 -6.07 19.95
N PRO A 218 -17.52 -5.43 19.35
CA PRO A 218 -18.33 -4.41 20.01
C PRO A 218 -18.93 -4.82 21.36
N ASP A 219 -19.42 -6.07 21.48
CA ASP A 219 -20.03 -6.56 22.72
C ASP A 219 -19.04 -6.56 23.90
N VAL A 220 -17.77 -6.84 23.63
CA VAL A 220 -16.72 -6.83 24.65
C VAL A 220 -16.33 -5.39 25.01
N ILE A 221 -16.28 -4.48 24.03
CA ILE A 221 -16.03 -3.06 24.28
C ILE A 221 -17.14 -2.48 25.18
N LYS A 222 -18.40 -2.76 24.85
CA LYS A 222 -19.56 -2.30 25.63
C LYS A 222 -19.54 -2.79 27.07
N THR A 223 -19.19 -4.06 27.28
CA THR A 223 -19.15 -4.64 28.64
C THR A 223 -17.98 -4.13 29.47
N VAL A 224 -16.83 -3.80 28.86
CA VAL A 224 -15.62 -3.36 29.58
C VAL A 224 -15.57 -1.84 29.78
N THR A 225 -15.95 -1.07 28.77
CA THR A 225 -15.79 0.40 28.74
C THR A 225 -17.11 1.16 28.82
N GLY A 226 -18.23 0.51 28.51
CA GLY A 226 -19.54 1.15 28.40
C GLY A 226 -19.80 1.83 27.06
N GLU A 227 -18.84 1.84 26.13
CA GLU A 227 -18.99 2.44 24.80
C GLU A 227 -19.94 1.59 23.93
N ASP A 228 -20.89 2.25 23.26
CA ASP A 228 -21.81 1.62 22.31
C ASP A 228 -21.37 1.98 20.89
N VAL A 229 -20.87 1.00 20.15
CA VAL A 229 -20.31 1.18 18.80
C VAL A 229 -20.73 0.01 17.91
N THR A 230 -21.04 0.28 16.65
CA THR A 230 -21.35 -0.77 15.68
C THR A 230 -20.08 -1.43 15.12
N MET A 231 -20.20 -2.60 14.46
CA MET A 231 -19.05 -3.22 13.77
C MET A 231 -18.48 -2.31 12.68
N GLU A 232 -19.35 -1.62 11.94
CA GLU A 232 -18.97 -0.71 10.84
C GLU A 232 -18.22 0.52 11.38
N GLU A 233 -18.72 1.14 12.45
CA GLU A 233 -18.05 2.29 13.08
C GLU A 233 -16.69 1.90 13.68
N LEU A 234 -16.62 0.73 14.33
CA LEU A 234 -15.43 0.24 15.00
C LEU A 234 -14.31 -0.14 14.03
N GLY A 235 -14.66 -0.90 12.99
CA GLY A 235 -13.67 -1.59 12.15
C GLY A 235 -14.12 -1.81 10.72
N GLY A 236 -15.14 -1.10 10.24
CA GLY A 236 -15.54 -1.15 8.83
C GLY A 236 -14.46 -0.65 7.89
N GLY A 237 -14.57 -0.99 6.61
CA GLY A 237 -13.61 -0.61 5.58
C GLY A 237 -13.33 0.90 5.54
N ARG A 238 -14.37 1.73 5.73
CA ARG A 238 -14.21 3.19 5.76
C ARG A 238 -13.40 3.68 6.96
N THR A 239 -13.60 3.12 8.15
CA THR A 239 -12.85 3.49 9.36
C THR A 239 -11.36 3.21 9.19
N HIS A 240 -10.98 2.06 8.62
CA HIS A 240 -9.57 1.72 8.41
C HIS A 240 -8.88 2.50 7.28
N ASN A 241 -9.64 2.95 6.29
CA ASN A 241 -9.12 3.78 5.19
C ASN A 241 -9.10 5.28 5.50
N THR A 242 -9.80 5.76 6.54
CA THR A 242 -9.88 7.21 6.85
C THR A 242 -9.32 7.61 8.21
N LYS A 243 -9.39 6.72 9.21
CA LYS A 243 -9.02 7.04 10.60
C LYS A 243 -7.76 6.33 11.05
N SER A 244 -7.69 5.01 10.88
CA SER A 244 -6.57 4.23 11.44
C SER A 244 -5.36 4.11 10.52
N GLY A 245 -5.53 4.31 9.20
CA GLY A 245 -4.47 4.09 8.21
C GLY A 245 -4.03 2.63 8.09
N ASN A 246 -4.90 1.66 8.42
CA ASN A 246 -4.58 0.23 8.33
C ASN A 246 -4.86 -0.34 6.94
N ALA A 247 -5.82 0.24 6.22
CA ALA A 247 -6.23 -0.20 4.90
C ALA A 247 -5.73 0.79 3.84
N HIS A 248 -5.39 0.22 2.69
CA HIS A 248 -4.70 0.88 1.59
C HIS A 248 -5.64 1.21 0.43
N TYR A 249 -6.74 0.48 0.32
CA TYR A 249 -7.79 0.75 -0.65
C TYR A 249 -9.15 0.32 -0.08
N LEU A 250 -10.19 1.05 -0.48
CA LEU A 250 -11.59 0.74 -0.17
C LEU A 250 -12.30 0.45 -1.49
N GLY A 251 -12.43 -0.82 -1.84
CA GLY A 251 -13.19 -1.25 -3.01
C GLY A 251 -14.69 -1.05 -2.78
N ASN A 252 -15.38 -0.61 -3.82
CA ASN A 252 -16.83 -0.44 -3.81
C ASN A 252 -17.56 -1.78 -3.67
N ASP A 253 -16.97 -2.84 -4.23
CA ASP A 253 -17.41 -4.23 -4.09
C ASP A 253 -16.22 -5.21 -4.18
N GLU A 254 -16.50 -6.51 -4.18
CA GLU A 254 -15.45 -7.54 -4.26
C GLU A 254 -14.74 -7.57 -5.63
N GLU A 255 -15.40 -7.17 -6.71
CA GLU A 255 -14.81 -7.20 -8.06
C GLU A 255 -13.82 -6.05 -8.23
N ASP A 256 -14.20 -4.85 -7.78
CA ASP A 256 -13.35 -3.67 -7.71
C ASP A 256 -12.10 -3.90 -6.84
N ALA A 257 -12.27 -4.48 -5.64
CA ALA A 257 -11.15 -4.81 -4.77
C ALA A 257 -10.17 -5.82 -5.39
N ILE A 258 -10.67 -6.80 -6.14
CA ILE A 258 -9.81 -7.77 -6.84
C ILE A 258 -9.13 -7.12 -8.04
N ALA A 259 -9.82 -6.27 -8.80
CA ALA A 259 -9.25 -5.53 -9.92
C ALA A 259 -8.09 -4.65 -9.45
N TYR A 260 -8.26 -3.90 -8.34
CA TYR A 260 -7.20 -3.13 -7.71
C TYR A 260 -5.97 -3.99 -7.35
N VAL A 261 -6.18 -5.20 -6.83
CA VAL A 261 -5.05 -6.11 -6.50
C VAL A 261 -4.33 -6.60 -7.74
N LYS A 262 -5.04 -6.89 -8.84
CA LYS A 262 -4.40 -7.25 -10.13
C LYS A 262 -3.54 -6.10 -10.64
N GLU A 263 -4.11 -4.89 -10.61
CA GLU A 263 -3.39 -3.69 -11.03
C GLU A 263 -2.17 -3.41 -10.15
N LEU A 264 -2.32 -3.50 -8.83
CA LEU A 264 -1.21 -3.38 -7.88
C LEU A 264 -0.10 -4.40 -8.16
N LEU A 265 -0.46 -5.68 -8.38
CA LEU A 265 0.51 -6.70 -8.74
C LEU A 265 1.28 -6.33 -10.01
N SER A 266 0.64 -5.68 -10.98
CA SER A 266 1.29 -5.23 -12.24
C SER A 266 2.46 -4.26 -12.03
N TYR A 267 2.46 -3.51 -10.92
CA TYR A 267 3.54 -2.57 -10.59
C TYR A 267 4.67 -3.20 -9.78
N LEU A 268 4.40 -4.27 -9.04
CA LEU A 268 5.36 -4.93 -8.15
C LEU A 268 6.14 -6.03 -8.87
N PRO A 269 7.40 -6.32 -8.49
CA PRO A 269 8.13 -7.50 -8.96
C PRO A 269 7.53 -8.79 -8.36
N SER A 270 8.01 -9.96 -8.80
CA SER A 270 7.59 -11.22 -8.15
C SER A 270 8.20 -11.39 -6.74
N ASN A 271 9.39 -10.83 -6.54
CA ASN A 271 10.17 -10.83 -5.31
C ASN A 271 11.26 -9.75 -5.39
N ASN A 272 11.97 -9.50 -4.29
CA ASN A 272 13.01 -8.48 -4.18
C ASN A 272 14.31 -8.77 -4.96
N LEU A 273 14.47 -9.92 -5.61
CA LEU A 273 15.62 -10.24 -6.48
C LEU A 273 15.33 -9.97 -7.95
N SER A 274 14.09 -9.62 -8.28
CA SER A 274 13.65 -9.29 -9.64
C SER A 274 13.26 -7.82 -9.73
N ASP A 275 13.40 -7.27 -10.93
CA ASP A 275 12.84 -5.97 -11.27
C ASP A 275 11.32 -6.08 -11.50
N SER A 276 10.65 -4.94 -11.42
CA SER A 276 9.23 -4.83 -11.74
C SER A 276 8.98 -5.11 -13.24
N PRO A 277 7.78 -5.60 -13.63
CA PRO A 277 7.44 -5.75 -15.04
C PRO A 277 7.58 -4.42 -15.79
N ALA A 278 8.32 -4.44 -16.90
CA ALA A 278 8.52 -3.29 -17.76
C ALA A 278 7.78 -3.49 -19.10
N PHE A 279 7.27 -2.39 -19.63
CA PHE A 279 6.61 -2.31 -20.92
C PHE A 279 7.47 -1.53 -21.91
N GLU A 280 7.11 -1.55 -23.19
CA GLU A 280 7.83 -0.79 -24.21
C GLU A 280 7.76 0.71 -23.91
N GLY A 281 8.93 1.33 -23.79
CA GLY A 281 9.06 2.75 -23.46
C GLY A 281 8.85 3.68 -24.66
N THR A 282 8.72 4.97 -24.38
CA THR A 282 8.55 6.05 -25.36
C THR A 282 9.72 7.03 -25.36
N LEU A 283 10.83 6.74 -24.67
CA LEU A 283 12.03 7.60 -24.64
C LEU A 283 12.40 8.05 -26.06
N THR A 284 12.17 9.32 -26.31
CA THR A 284 12.36 9.97 -27.61
C THR A 284 13.83 10.27 -27.88
N GLU A 285 14.28 9.96 -29.09
CA GLU A 285 15.59 10.40 -29.58
C GLU A 285 15.61 11.93 -29.71
N GLY A 286 16.74 12.57 -29.39
CA GLY A 286 16.92 14.02 -29.51
C GLY A 286 17.07 14.74 -28.16
N SER A 287 16.80 16.04 -28.13
CA SER A 287 16.81 16.81 -26.88
C SER A 287 15.45 16.72 -26.18
N ILE A 288 15.40 17.01 -24.87
CA ILE A 288 14.11 17.07 -24.15
C ILE A 288 13.19 18.10 -24.80
N SER A 289 13.75 19.23 -25.24
CA SER A 289 13.02 20.33 -25.89
C SER A 289 12.27 19.88 -27.14
N ASP A 290 12.85 18.95 -27.92
CA ASP A 290 12.26 18.45 -29.16
C ASP A 290 11.07 17.52 -28.91
N ALA A 291 10.96 16.97 -27.70
CA ALA A 291 9.97 15.95 -27.33
C ALA A 291 8.82 16.47 -26.44
N ILE A 292 8.80 17.77 -26.15
CA ILE A 292 7.75 18.39 -25.32
C ILE A 292 6.41 18.32 -26.05
N THR A 293 5.43 17.72 -25.40
CA THR A 293 4.04 17.64 -25.85
C THR A 293 3.24 18.87 -25.44
N ASP A 294 2.01 19.00 -25.94
CA ASP A 294 1.11 20.06 -25.47
C ASP A 294 0.67 19.83 -24.02
N ASP A 295 0.48 18.58 -23.59
CA ASP A 295 0.17 18.23 -22.19
C ASP A 295 1.31 18.65 -21.25
N ASP A 296 2.56 18.47 -21.65
CA ASP A 296 3.72 18.94 -20.89
C ASP A 296 3.69 20.47 -20.70
N ARG A 297 3.32 21.23 -21.74
CA ARG A 297 3.27 22.70 -21.70
C ARG A 297 2.22 23.25 -20.74
N GLU A 298 1.19 22.49 -20.43
CA GLU A 298 0.20 22.92 -19.44
C GLU A 298 0.82 23.11 -18.05
N LEU A 299 1.88 22.35 -17.72
CA LEU A 299 2.62 22.49 -16.46
C LEU A 299 3.24 23.88 -16.27
N ASP A 300 3.63 24.56 -17.36
CA ASP A 300 4.25 25.90 -17.29
C ASP A 300 3.29 26.96 -16.71
N THR A 301 1.99 26.69 -16.72
CA THR A 301 0.94 27.60 -16.23
C THR A 301 0.15 27.05 -15.04
N LEU A 302 0.51 25.86 -14.54
CA LEU A 302 -0.24 25.18 -13.49
C LEU A 302 -0.09 25.87 -12.13
N ILE A 303 1.11 26.34 -11.79
CA ILE A 303 1.37 26.96 -10.49
C ILE A 303 0.74 28.37 -10.46
N PRO A 304 -0.17 28.66 -9.52
CA PRO A 304 -0.78 29.98 -9.43
C PRO A 304 0.23 31.06 -9.03
N ASP A 305 0.04 32.28 -9.55
CA ASP A 305 0.84 33.47 -9.18
C ASP A 305 0.79 33.75 -7.67
N SER A 306 -0.36 33.51 -7.03
CA SER A 306 -0.50 33.66 -5.59
C SER A 306 0.05 32.45 -4.85
N ALA A 307 1.05 32.66 -3.99
CA ALA A 307 1.60 31.62 -3.13
C ALA A 307 0.57 30.98 -2.18
N ASN A 308 -0.56 31.66 -1.90
CA ASN A 308 -1.63 31.17 -1.04
C ASN A 308 -2.70 30.36 -1.79
N GLN A 309 -2.74 30.45 -3.12
CA GLN A 309 -3.69 29.69 -3.91
C GLN A 309 -3.16 28.27 -4.10
N PRO A 310 -3.91 27.23 -3.69
CA PRO A 310 -3.52 25.84 -3.91
C PRO A 310 -3.77 25.43 -5.37
N TYR A 311 -3.16 24.33 -5.78
CA TYR A 311 -3.44 23.60 -7.01
C TYR A 311 -3.49 22.10 -6.68
N ASP A 312 -4.08 21.31 -7.56
CA ASP A 312 -4.15 19.86 -7.37
C ASP A 312 -2.86 19.19 -7.87
N MET A 313 -2.14 18.53 -6.97
CA MET A 313 -0.91 17.82 -7.31
C MET A 313 -1.14 16.62 -8.25
N HIS A 314 -2.36 16.07 -8.33
CA HIS A 314 -2.69 15.06 -9.33
C HIS A 314 -2.44 15.55 -10.76
N GLU A 315 -2.65 16.84 -11.04
CA GLU A 315 -2.41 17.42 -12.36
C GLU A 315 -0.94 17.33 -12.78
N VAL A 316 0.00 17.43 -11.81
CA VAL A 316 1.43 17.24 -12.07
C VAL A 316 1.73 15.76 -12.30
N ILE A 317 1.24 14.90 -11.41
CA ILE A 317 1.48 13.46 -11.44
C ILE A 317 0.99 12.87 -12.77
N ASN A 318 -0.24 13.17 -13.17
CA ASN A 318 -0.87 12.63 -14.38
C ASN A 318 -0.19 13.08 -15.68
N ARG A 319 0.51 14.23 -15.69
CA ARG A 319 1.27 14.69 -16.87
C ARG A 319 2.66 14.10 -16.95
N VAL A 320 3.22 13.67 -15.82
CA VAL A 320 4.58 13.09 -15.75
C VAL A 320 4.54 11.57 -15.95
N LEU A 321 3.52 10.89 -15.44
CA LEU A 321 3.34 9.46 -15.61
C LEU A 321 2.83 9.11 -17.01
N ASP A 322 3.16 7.90 -17.48
CA ASP A 322 2.66 7.37 -18.74
C ASP A 322 1.12 7.26 -18.70
N ASP A 323 0.47 7.74 -19.76
CA ASP A 323 -0.99 7.76 -19.95
C ASP A 323 -1.82 8.44 -18.84
N GLY A 324 -1.15 9.11 -17.88
CA GLY A 324 -1.80 9.67 -16.69
C GLY A 324 -2.29 8.62 -15.69
N ASP A 325 -1.82 7.39 -15.80
CA ASP A 325 -2.23 6.28 -14.93
C ASP A 325 -1.53 6.36 -13.58
N PHE A 326 -2.30 6.70 -12.54
CA PHE A 326 -1.84 6.76 -11.15
C PHE A 326 -2.68 5.85 -10.25
N LEU A 327 -2.10 4.71 -9.85
CA LEU A 327 -2.68 3.80 -8.88
C LEU A 327 -2.43 4.34 -7.46
N GLU A 328 -3.31 5.22 -7.00
CA GLU A 328 -3.21 5.85 -5.69
C GLU A 328 -3.40 4.83 -4.55
N VAL A 329 -2.53 4.92 -3.54
CA VAL A 329 -2.53 4.11 -2.33
C VAL A 329 -2.93 4.99 -1.14
N GLN A 330 -3.89 4.50 -0.34
CA GLN A 330 -4.48 5.20 0.80
C GLN A 330 -5.07 6.58 0.44
N PRO A 331 -5.92 6.70 -0.62
CA PRO A 331 -6.47 7.99 -1.05
C PRO A 331 -7.29 8.70 0.04
N LEU A 332 -7.86 7.93 0.98
CA LEU A 332 -8.74 8.43 2.03
C LEU A 332 -8.03 8.73 3.37
N PHE A 333 -6.73 8.41 3.50
CA PHE A 333 -5.94 8.60 4.71
C PHE A 333 -4.81 9.60 4.45
N ALA A 334 -4.68 10.59 5.33
CA ALA A 334 -3.71 11.69 5.20
C ALA A 334 -3.71 12.30 3.78
N PRO A 335 -4.82 12.93 3.34
CA PRO A 335 -4.98 13.41 1.97
C PRO A 335 -4.05 14.58 1.62
N ASN A 336 -3.33 15.14 2.61
CA ASN A 336 -2.25 16.11 2.46
C ASN A 336 -0.95 15.53 1.88
N ILE A 337 -0.85 14.20 1.74
CA ILE A 337 0.23 13.54 0.99
C ILE A 337 -0.34 12.43 0.10
N LEU A 338 0.01 12.46 -1.18
CA LEU A 338 -0.34 11.46 -2.18
C LEU A 338 0.77 10.43 -2.23
N VAL A 339 0.40 9.16 -2.28
CA VAL A 339 1.33 8.06 -2.55
C VAL A 339 0.67 7.06 -3.47
N GLY A 340 1.42 6.43 -4.36
CA GLY A 340 0.85 5.48 -5.31
C GLY A 340 1.84 5.07 -6.37
N PHE A 341 1.43 4.18 -7.26
CA PHE A 341 2.27 3.68 -8.34
C PHE A 341 1.88 4.29 -9.68
N GLY A 342 2.87 4.42 -10.55
CA GLY A 342 2.70 4.82 -11.94
C GLY A 342 3.78 4.19 -12.80
N ARG A 343 3.82 4.57 -14.07
CA ARG A 343 4.95 4.23 -14.95
C ARG A 343 5.57 5.48 -15.55
N VAL A 344 6.87 5.41 -15.76
CA VAL A 344 7.61 6.37 -16.58
C VAL A 344 8.43 5.57 -17.58
N ASP A 345 8.21 5.83 -18.87
CA ASP A 345 8.87 5.10 -19.95
C ASP A 345 8.65 3.57 -19.83
N GLY A 346 7.43 3.15 -19.48
CA GLY A 346 7.06 1.75 -19.33
C GLY A 346 7.56 1.06 -18.06
N HIS A 347 8.28 1.76 -17.17
CA HIS A 347 8.84 1.20 -15.93
C HIS A 347 8.10 1.69 -14.69
N SER A 348 7.80 0.78 -13.74
CA SER A 348 7.14 1.13 -12.48
C SER A 348 7.91 2.18 -11.69
N VAL A 349 7.18 3.16 -11.15
CA VAL A 349 7.69 4.15 -10.19
C VAL A 349 6.71 4.29 -9.02
N GLY A 350 7.23 4.52 -7.82
CA GLY A 350 6.46 4.91 -6.66
C GLY A 350 6.47 6.43 -6.54
N VAL A 351 5.30 7.06 -6.48
CA VAL A 351 5.17 8.52 -6.35
C VAL A 351 4.91 8.89 -4.89
N VAL A 352 5.55 9.96 -4.41
CA VAL A 352 5.27 10.59 -3.12
C VAL A 352 5.12 12.09 -3.33
N ALA A 353 3.96 12.67 -3.04
CA ALA A 353 3.73 14.08 -3.35
C ALA A 353 2.94 14.82 -2.29
N ASN A 354 3.32 16.05 -1.94
CA ASN A 354 2.47 16.89 -1.09
C ASN A 354 1.23 17.33 -1.87
N GLN A 355 0.07 17.42 -1.21
CA GLN A 355 -1.18 17.88 -1.82
C GLN A 355 -1.57 19.28 -1.30
N PRO A 356 -1.30 20.37 -2.05
CA PRO A 356 -1.58 21.73 -1.59
C PRO A 356 -3.05 22.02 -1.29
N THR A 357 -3.99 21.31 -1.93
CA THR A 357 -5.43 21.46 -1.67
C THR A 357 -5.86 20.91 -0.31
N GLN A 358 -4.99 20.19 0.40
CA GLN A 358 -5.27 19.50 1.65
C GLN A 358 -4.25 19.94 2.71
N PHE A 359 -4.71 20.64 3.75
CA PHE A 359 -3.84 21.26 4.78
C PHE A 359 -2.65 22.05 4.22
N ALA A 360 -2.82 22.70 3.06
CA ALA A 360 -1.76 23.44 2.37
C ALA A 360 -0.52 22.59 2.01
N GLY A 361 -0.63 21.26 1.95
CA GLY A 361 0.48 20.34 1.71
C GLY A 361 1.38 20.10 2.93
N CYS A 362 0.99 20.55 4.13
CA CYS A 362 1.76 20.32 5.36
C CYS A 362 1.99 18.84 5.66
N LEU A 363 3.11 18.51 6.29
CA LEU A 363 3.34 17.19 6.88
C LEU A 363 2.78 17.11 8.30
N ASP A 364 2.09 16.03 8.61
CA ASP A 364 1.64 15.66 9.96
C ASP A 364 2.06 14.23 10.30
N ILE A 365 1.66 13.72 11.47
CA ILE A 365 1.92 12.34 11.90
C ILE A 365 1.46 11.32 10.86
N ASN A 366 0.22 11.43 10.38
CA ASN A 366 -0.39 10.44 9.52
C ASN A 366 0.24 10.46 8.12
N ALA A 367 0.49 11.66 7.58
CA ALA A 367 1.19 11.84 6.32
C ALA A 367 2.62 11.27 6.37
N SER A 368 3.33 11.50 7.48
CA SER A 368 4.67 10.96 7.68
C SER A 368 4.68 9.43 7.75
N GLU A 369 3.73 8.83 8.48
CA GLU A 369 3.62 7.37 8.59
C GLU A 369 3.19 6.71 7.26
N LYS A 370 2.22 7.32 6.54
CA LYS A 370 1.76 6.90 5.22
C LYS A 370 2.92 6.86 4.22
N ALA A 371 3.62 7.98 4.05
CA ALA A 371 4.72 8.07 3.10
C ALA A 371 5.93 7.22 3.51
N ALA A 372 6.27 7.17 4.81
CA ALA A 372 7.41 6.38 5.27
C ALA A 372 7.24 4.88 4.98
N ARG A 373 6.04 4.34 5.21
CA ARG A 373 5.75 2.95 4.87
C ARG A 373 5.83 2.72 3.37
N PHE A 374 5.24 3.63 2.57
CA PHE A 374 5.23 3.51 1.12
C PHE A 374 6.64 3.56 0.49
N VAL A 375 7.49 4.51 0.91
CA VAL A 375 8.89 4.61 0.45
C VAL A 375 9.66 3.32 0.75
N ARG A 376 9.52 2.77 1.97
CA ARG A 376 10.17 1.50 2.33
C ARG A 376 9.65 0.32 1.52
N THR A 377 8.35 0.30 1.19
CA THR A 377 7.78 -0.72 0.31
C THR A 377 8.37 -0.64 -1.09
N CYS A 378 8.51 0.57 -1.64
CA CYS A 378 9.13 0.77 -2.96
C CYS A 378 10.59 0.29 -2.95
N ASP A 379 11.36 0.71 -1.94
CA ASP A 379 12.76 0.31 -1.79
C ASP A 379 12.94 -1.20 -1.66
N ALA A 380 12.12 -1.86 -0.83
CA ALA A 380 12.19 -3.30 -0.63
C ALA A 380 11.90 -4.13 -1.89
N PHE A 381 11.24 -3.54 -2.89
CA PHE A 381 10.83 -4.19 -4.13
C PHE A 381 11.44 -3.54 -5.37
N ASN A 382 12.58 -2.85 -5.23
CA ASN A 382 13.35 -2.27 -6.34
C ASN A 382 12.56 -1.29 -7.21
N ILE A 383 11.60 -0.57 -6.63
CA ILE A 383 10.79 0.43 -7.33
C ILE A 383 11.39 1.81 -7.07
N PRO A 384 11.82 2.54 -8.11
CA PRO A 384 12.25 3.93 -8.00
C PRO A 384 11.21 4.82 -7.31
N VAL A 385 11.66 5.82 -6.54
CA VAL A 385 10.77 6.78 -5.90
C VAL A 385 10.89 8.15 -6.58
N LEU A 386 9.77 8.65 -7.06
CA LEU A 386 9.58 9.98 -7.63
C LEU A 386 8.84 10.87 -6.64
N THR A 387 9.49 11.92 -6.14
CA THR A 387 8.94 12.78 -5.10
C THR A 387 8.60 14.17 -5.64
N PHE A 388 7.37 14.64 -5.46
CA PHE A 388 6.97 16.02 -5.79
C PHE A 388 6.77 16.86 -4.53
N VAL A 389 7.48 17.99 -4.44
CA VAL A 389 7.56 18.78 -3.20
C VAL A 389 6.83 20.12 -3.34
N ASP A 390 5.81 20.31 -2.50
CA ASP A 390 5.17 21.60 -2.20
C ASP A 390 4.71 21.60 -0.74
N VAL A 391 5.66 21.74 0.17
CA VAL A 391 5.47 21.65 1.61
C VAL A 391 5.85 22.95 2.32
N PRO A 392 4.90 23.63 3.00
CA PRO A 392 5.20 24.83 3.77
C PRO A 392 5.86 24.53 5.13
N GLY A 393 5.82 23.28 5.58
CA GLY A 393 6.35 22.83 6.87
C GLY A 393 5.56 21.67 7.47
N PHE A 394 5.77 21.43 8.76
CA PHE A 394 4.94 20.53 9.56
C PHE A 394 3.71 21.26 10.10
N LEU A 395 2.58 20.56 10.20
CA LEU A 395 1.34 21.09 10.75
C LEU A 395 1.54 21.50 12.22
N PRO A 396 1.37 22.78 12.59
CA PRO A 396 1.50 23.22 13.98
C PRO A 396 0.33 22.74 14.84
N GLY A 397 0.60 22.25 16.05
CA GLY A 397 -0.44 21.94 17.03
C GLY A 397 0.06 21.13 18.23
N THR A 398 -0.50 21.38 19.42
CA THR A 398 -0.14 20.63 20.64
C THR A 398 -0.42 19.15 20.51
N ASP A 399 -1.49 18.78 19.78
CA ASP A 399 -1.83 17.38 19.54
C ASP A 399 -0.77 16.66 18.70
N GLN A 400 -0.09 17.34 17.76
CA GLN A 400 1.02 16.74 17.01
C GLN A 400 2.18 16.42 17.96
N GLU A 401 2.52 17.36 18.85
CA GLU A 401 3.58 17.17 19.84
C GLU A 401 3.27 16.03 20.81
N TRP A 402 2.08 16.02 21.42
CA TRP A 402 1.69 15.01 22.41
C TRP A 402 1.52 13.62 21.82
N ASN A 403 1.09 13.52 20.55
CA ASN A 403 1.00 12.23 19.85
C ASN A 403 2.35 11.78 19.26
N GLY A 404 3.41 12.57 19.44
CA GLY A 404 4.79 12.19 19.17
C GLY A 404 5.24 12.41 17.73
N ILE A 405 4.89 13.56 17.13
CA ILE A 405 5.33 13.95 15.77
C ILE A 405 6.84 13.86 15.59
N ILE A 406 7.66 14.13 16.62
CA ILE A 406 9.12 13.99 16.51
C ILE A 406 9.51 12.55 16.17
N ARG A 407 8.98 11.56 16.89
CA ARG A 407 9.29 10.13 16.67
C ARG A 407 8.64 9.61 15.40
N ARG A 408 7.39 9.98 15.13
CA ARG A 408 6.61 9.48 14.00
C ARG A 408 6.99 10.16 12.68
N GLY A 409 7.26 11.45 12.69
CA GLY A 409 7.78 12.23 11.56
C GLY A 409 9.16 11.78 11.11
N ALA A 410 10.04 11.41 12.06
CA ALA A 410 11.36 10.88 11.76
C ALA A 410 11.36 9.57 10.95
N LYS A 411 10.22 8.85 10.89
CA LYS A 411 10.08 7.64 10.05
C LYS A 411 10.27 7.96 8.58
N LEU A 412 9.80 9.11 8.10
CA LEU A 412 9.92 9.50 6.69
C LEU A 412 11.37 9.86 6.33
N ILE A 413 12.07 10.56 7.23
CA ILE A 413 13.51 10.82 7.11
C ILE A 413 14.27 9.49 7.02
N TYR A 414 13.95 8.55 7.92
CA TYR A 414 14.59 7.23 7.93
C TYR A 414 14.32 6.46 6.63
N ALA A 415 13.10 6.52 6.11
CA ALA A 415 12.71 5.81 4.90
C ALA A 415 13.51 6.31 3.68
N TYR A 416 13.62 7.63 3.48
CA TYR A 416 14.44 8.18 2.40
C TYR A 416 15.93 7.89 2.59
N ALA A 417 16.46 8.09 3.81
CA ALA A 417 17.89 7.92 4.08
C ALA A 417 18.37 6.45 4.09
N GLU A 418 17.46 5.47 4.17
CA GLU A 418 17.77 4.05 4.02
C GLU A 418 17.61 3.56 2.58
N ALA A 419 16.78 4.23 1.77
CA ALA A 419 16.45 3.79 0.44
C ALA A 419 17.68 3.80 -0.49
N THR A 420 17.83 2.72 -1.24
CA THR A 420 18.93 2.49 -2.19
C THR A 420 18.45 2.42 -3.64
N VAL A 421 17.14 2.33 -3.86
CA VAL A 421 16.51 2.53 -5.17
C VAL A 421 16.81 3.92 -5.75
N PRO A 422 16.61 4.13 -7.06
CA PRO A 422 16.69 5.48 -7.63
C PRO A 422 15.71 6.44 -6.97
N LEU A 423 16.21 7.60 -6.54
CA LEU A 423 15.45 8.66 -5.89
C LEU A 423 15.52 9.93 -6.74
N VAL A 424 14.38 10.34 -7.29
CA VAL A 424 14.25 11.57 -8.08
C VAL A 424 13.25 12.50 -7.40
N THR A 425 13.66 13.72 -7.10
CA THR A 425 12.82 14.71 -6.41
C THR A 425 12.62 15.94 -7.29
N VAL A 426 11.39 16.42 -7.40
CA VAL A 426 11.01 17.63 -8.13
C VAL A 426 10.32 18.60 -7.18
N ILE A 427 10.96 19.73 -6.89
CA ILE A 427 10.36 20.80 -6.07
C ILE A 427 9.56 21.72 -6.99
N THR A 428 8.24 21.69 -6.87
CA THR A 428 7.34 22.48 -7.74
C THR A 428 7.10 23.87 -7.15
N ARG A 429 7.03 23.99 -5.82
CA ARG A 429 6.81 25.26 -5.11
C ARG A 429 7.46 25.27 -3.73
N LYS A 430 6.74 25.13 -2.62
CA LYS A 430 7.31 25.35 -1.28
C LYS A 430 8.22 24.22 -0.83
N ALA A 431 9.35 24.56 -0.23
CA ALA A 431 10.18 23.61 0.51
C ALA A 431 10.87 24.33 1.67
N TYR A 432 10.21 24.36 2.83
CA TYR A 432 10.69 25.12 3.98
C TYR A 432 11.20 24.26 5.14
N GLY A 433 12.31 24.70 5.73
CA GLY A 433 12.86 24.19 6.98
C GLY A 433 13.07 22.67 6.97
N GLY A 434 12.75 22.00 8.08
CA GLY A 434 12.91 20.55 8.17
C GLY A 434 12.04 19.76 7.18
N ALA A 435 10.97 20.35 6.64
CA ALA A 435 10.14 19.66 5.65
C ALA A 435 10.84 19.57 4.28
N TYR A 436 11.68 20.54 3.92
CA TYR A 436 12.59 20.42 2.77
C TYR A 436 13.50 19.20 2.93
N ASP A 437 14.11 19.03 4.10
CA ASP A 437 15.02 17.91 4.33
C ASP A 437 14.27 16.57 4.20
N VAL A 438 13.10 16.46 4.82
CA VAL A 438 12.26 15.26 4.89
C VAL A 438 11.75 14.81 3.51
N MET A 439 11.42 15.73 2.61
CA MET A 439 10.81 15.42 1.31
C MET A 439 11.85 15.09 0.23
N GLY A 440 12.68 14.07 0.48
CA GLY A 440 13.62 13.55 -0.52
C GLY A 440 14.71 14.55 -0.92
N SER A 441 15.26 15.31 0.04
CA SER A 441 16.37 16.23 -0.25
C SER A 441 17.64 15.50 -0.68
N LYS A 442 18.52 16.20 -1.40
CA LYS A 442 19.87 15.71 -1.75
C LYS A 442 20.63 15.17 -0.54
N HIS A 443 20.44 15.81 0.62
CA HIS A 443 21.12 15.48 1.87
C HIS A 443 20.66 14.15 2.49
N LEU A 444 19.49 13.65 2.11
CA LEU A 444 19.00 12.31 2.50
C LEU A 444 19.34 11.23 1.48
N GLY A 445 20.14 11.54 0.45
CA GLY A 445 20.58 10.55 -0.54
C GLY A 445 19.80 10.55 -1.84
N ALA A 446 18.95 11.55 -2.09
CA ALA A 446 18.28 11.67 -3.39
C ALA A 446 19.29 11.85 -4.54
N ASP A 447 19.18 11.03 -5.56
CA ASP A 447 20.16 10.96 -6.66
C ASP A 447 20.07 12.19 -7.56
N ILE A 448 18.84 12.62 -7.88
CA ILE A 448 18.54 13.77 -8.73
C ILE A 448 17.48 14.65 -8.06
N ASN A 449 17.80 15.93 -7.84
CA ASN A 449 16.92 16.95 -7.30
C ASN A 449 16.73 18.06 -8.34
N LEU A 450 15.51 18.22 -8.80
CA LEU A 450 15.08 19.24 -9.74
C LEU A 450 14.22 20.27 -9.02
N ALA A 451 14.22 21.51 -9.51
CA ALA A 451 13.32 22.53 -9.03
C ALA A 451 12.70 23.30 -10.20
N TRP A 452 11.43 23.66 -10.07
CA TRP A 452 10.79 24.62 -10.96
C TRP A 452 11.21 26.04 -10.60
N PRO A 453 11.06 27.04 -11.49
CA PRO A 453 11.37 28.43 -11.18
C PRO A 453 10.52 28.99 -10.03
N THR A 454 9.34 28.42 -9.82
CA THR A 454 8.39 28.73 -8.74
C THR A 454 8.77 28.12 -7.39
N ALA A 455 9.85 27.35 -7.32
CA ALA A 455 10.28 26.73 -6.08
C ALA A 455 10.80 27.76 -5.06
N GLN A 456 10.33 27.66 -3.82
CA GLN A 456 10.71 28.53 -2.70
C GLN A 456 11.44 27.68 -1.65
N ILE A 457 12.77 27.70 -1.68
CA ILE A 457 13.62 26.88 -0.80
C ILE A 457 14.26 27.77 0.27
N ALA A 458 13.77 27.68 1.51
CA ALA A 458 14.24 28.55 2.59
C ALA A 458 14.10 27.88 3.97
N VAL A 459 14.70 28.47 5.01
CA VAL A 459 14.63 27.93 6.39
C VAL A 459 13.20 28.03 6.96
N MET A 460 12.47 29.08 6.61
CA MET A 460 11.07 29.30 6.98
C MET A 460 10.45 30.32 6.02
N GLY A 461 9.13 30.47 6.04
CA GLY A 461 8.45 31.49 5.23
C GLY A 461 8.88 32.92 5.58
N ALA A 462 8.86 33.82 4.58
CA ALA A 462 9.38 35.17 4.68
C ALA A 462 8.79 36.00 5.83
N SER A 463 7.48 35.84 6.11
CA SER A 463 6.81 36.53 7.22
C SER A 463 7.37 36.14 8.59
N GLY A 464 7.70 34.87 8.79
CA GLY A 464 8.36 34.37 9.99
C GLY A 464 9.81 34.83 10.07
N ALA A 465 10.53 34.75 8.95
CA ALA A 465 11.94 35.12 8.87
C ALA A 465 12.16 36.60 9.19
N ALA A 466 11.37 37.51 8.59
CA ALA A 466 11.50 38.95 8.78
C ALA A 466 11.38 39.35 10.27
N ASN A 467 10.44 38.74 10.99
CA ASN A 467 10.23 39.00 12.42
C ASN A 467 11.38 38.53 13.31
N ILE A 468 12.10 37.48 12.92
CA ILE A 468 13.22 36.93 13.69
C ILE A 468 14.51 37.67 13.35
N VAL A 469 14.83 37.79 12.05
CA VAL A 469 16.07 38.39 11.56
C VAL A 469 16.13 39.88 11.92
N HIS A 470 15.03 40.61 11.67
CA HIS A 470 14.97 42.05 11.88
C HIS A 470 14.31 42.44 13.21
N ARG A 471 14.24 41.53 14.19
CA ARG A 471 13.61 41.79 15.50
C ARG A 471 14.09 43.09 16.16
N LYS A 472 15.41 43.33 16.13
CA LYS A 472 16.00 44.56 16.71
C LYS A 472 15.63 45.80 15.91
N THR A 473 15.61 45.71 14.58
CA THR A 473 15.24 46.82 13.69
C THR A 473 13.77 47.18 13.85
N LEU A 474 12.88 46.20 13.89
CA LEU A 474 11.44 46.40 14.12
C LEU A 474 11.17 46.98 15.52
N ALA A 475 11.89 46.52 16.54
CA ALA A 475 11.79 47.07 17.89
C ALA A 475 12.29 48.52 17.98
N ALA A 476 13.36 48.87 17.25
CA ALA A 476 13.86 50.23 17.15
C ALA A 476 12.86 51.14 16.42
N ALA A 477 12.31 50.68 15.28
CA ALA A 477 11.26 51.40 14.55
C ALA A 477 10.03 51.67 15.44
N ALA A 478 9.60 50.65 16.23
CA ALA A 478 8.51 50.80 17.19
C ALA A 478 8.84 51.85 18.27
N ALA A 479 10.07 51.84 18.80
CA ALA A 479 10.52 52.81 19.80
C ALA A 479 10.63 54.23 19.23
N ASN A 480 10.91 54.37 17.94
CA ASN A 480 11.00 55.64 17.23
C ASN A 480 9.64 56.17 16.74
N GLY A 481 8.55 55.43 16.93
CA GLY A 481 7.22 55.81 16.45
C GLY A 481 7.04 55.70 14.94
N GLU A 482 7.85 54.86 14.28
CA GLU A 482 7.77 54.57 12.85
C GLU A 482 6.67 53.53 12.55
N ASP A 483 6.27 53.43 11.28
CA ASP A 483 5.31 52.42 10.81
C ASP A 483 5.97 51.03 10.72
N VAL A 484 5.86 50.27 11.81
CA VAL A 484 6.44 48.93 11.95
C VAL A 484 5.82 47.95 10.95
N ASP A 485 4.55 48.11 10.61
CA ASP A 485 3.85 47.18 9.72
C ASP A 485 4.29 47.39 8.27
N ALA A 486 4.43 48.64 7.83
CA ALA A 486 5.01 48.98 6.53
C ALA A 486 6.46 48.50 6.42
N LEU A 487 7.29 48.73 7.46
CA LEU A 487 8.67 48.25 7.48
C LEU A 487 8.74 46.71 7.47
N ARG A 488 7.87 46.03 8.22
CA ARG A 488 7.80 44.56 8.21
C ARG A 488 7.43 44.03 6.83
N ALA A 489 6.45 44.64 6.16
CA ALA A 489 6.05 44.24 4.81
C ALA A 489 7.19 44.44 3.80
N GLN A 490 7.93 45.55 3.91
CA GLN A 490 9.11 45.80 3.07
C GLN A 490 10.20 44.73 3.29
N LEU A 491 10.55 44.44 4.54
CA LEU A 491 11.57 43.45 4.88
C LEU A 491 11.15 42.03 4.49
N GLN A 492 9.85 41.72 4.58
CA GLN A 492 9.30 40.47 4.08
C GLN A 492 9.47 40.34 2.56
N GLN A 493 9.15 41.41 1.81
CA GLN A 493 9.32 41.42 0.36
C GLN A 493 10.79 41.25 -0.03
N GLU A 494 11.70 41.96 0.65
CA GLU A 494 13.15 41.83 0.43
C GLU A 494 13.63 40.39 0.66
N TYR A 495 13.17 39.74 1.73
CA TYR A 495 13.49 38.34 2.00
C TYR A 495 12.95 37.41 0.91
N GLU A 496 11.71 37.63 0.47
CA GLU A 496 11.08 36.84 -0.59
C GLU A 496 11.86 36.96 -1.92
N ASP A 497 12.16 38.18 -2.34
CA ASP A 497 12.85 38.47 -3.60
C ASP A 497 14.30 37.97 -3.64
N THR A 498 14.96 37.90 -2.47
CA THR A 498 16.38 37.54 -2.39
C THR A 498 16.62 36.07 -2.05
N LEU A 499 15.78 35.46 -1.20
CA LEU A 499 16.04 34.13 -0.63
C LEU A 499 14.96 33.09 -0.92
N CYS A 500 13.70 33.47 -1.18
CA CYS A 500 12.62 32.52 -1.46
C CYS A 500 12.58 32.12 -2.94
N ASN A 501 13.68 31.56 -3.43
CA ASN A 501 13.84 31.10 -4.81
C ASN A 501 14.74 29.84 -4.83
N PRO A 502 14.80 29.08 -5.95
CA PRO A 502 15.60 27.85 -5.98
C PRO A 502 17.09 28.13 -6.21
N TYR A 503 17.46 29.35 -6.64
CA TYR A 503 18.80 29.64 -7.14
C TYR A 503 19.86 29.59 -6.03
N VAL A 504 19.53 30.01 -4.81
CA VAL A 504 20.44 29.89 -3.67
C VAL A 504 20.79 28.42 -3.37
N ALA A 505 19.83 27.51 -3.53
CA ALA A 505 20.06 26.08 -3.36
C ALA A 505 20.83 25.48 -4.56
N ALA A 506 20.56 25.94 -5.77
CA ALA A 506 21.26 25.54 -6.99
C ALA A 506 22.75 25.95 -6.98
N GLU A 507 23.08 27.17 -6.54
CA GLU A 507 24.46 27.65 -6.37
C GLU A 507 25.30 26.76 -5.43
N ARG A 508 24.64 26.06 -4.51
CA ARG A 508 25.26 25.13 -3.56
C ARG A 508 25.28 23.68 -4.04
N GLY A 509 24.64 23.37 -5.17
CA GLY A 509 24.47 22.00 -5.67
C GLY A 509 23.47 21.17 -4.86
N TYR A 510 22.59 21.79 -4.07
CA TYR A 510 21.52 21.08 -3.36
C TYR A 510 20.37 20.69 -4.30
N VAL A 511 20.23 21.45 -5.38
CA VAL A 511 19.37 21.18 -6.54
C VAL A 511 20.30 21.03 -7.74
N ASP A 512 20.18 19.92 -8.47
CA ASP A 512 21.02 19.62 -9.63
C ASP A 512 20.68 20.50 -10.84
N SER A 513 19.41 20.87 -11.00
CA SER A 513 18.98 21.77 -12.07
C SER A 513 17.67 22.50 -11.75
N VAL A 514 17.60 23.78 -12.12
CA VAL A 514 16.35 24.53 -12.20
C VAL A 514 15.82 24.39 -13.62
N ILE A 515 14.67 23.76 -13.78
CA ILE A 515 14.09 23.39 -15.10
C ILE A 515 12.72 24.03 -15.30
N PRO A 516 12.32 24.33 -16.55
CA PRO A 516 10.93 24.72 -16.81
C PRO A 516 9.98 23.56 -16.47
N PRO A 517 8.76 23.84 -15.95
CA PRO A 517 7.79 22.80 -15.61
C PRO A 517 7.51 21.79 -16.73
N ALA A 518 7.36 22.23 -17.97
CA ALA A 518 7.12 21.36 -19.13
C ALA A 518 8.26 20.38 -19.44
N TYR A 519 9.44 20.56 -18.86
CA TYR A 519 10.58 19.67 -19.08
C TYR A 519 10.60 18.49 -18.08
N THR A 520 9.72 18.51 -17.07
CA THR A 520 9.75 17.57 -15.95
C THR A 520 9.72 16.11 -16.40
N ARG A 521 8.77 15.75 -17.28
CA ARG A 521 8.63 14.37 -17.78
C ARG A 521 9.92 13.85 -18.44
N GLY A 522 10.49 14.63 -19.35
CA GLY A 522 11.73 14.25 -20.05
C GLY A 522 12.95 14.16 -19.12
N TYR A 523 13.07 15.05 -18.13
CA TYR A 523 14.14 14.97 -17.13
C TYR A 523 13.99 13.75 -16.23
N VAL A 524 12.78 13.49 -15.73
CA VAL A 524 12.49 12.33 -14.88
C VAL A 524 12.76 11.03 -15.64
N ALA A 525 12.28 10.89 -16.87
CA ALA A 525 12.51 9.70 -17.69
C ALA A 525 14.01 9.44 -17.92
N ARG A 526 14.79 10.48 -18.23
CA ARG A 526 16.25 10.35 -18.41
C ARG A 526 16.99 10.05 -17.11
N ALA A 527 16.57 10.66 -16.00
CA ALA A 527 17.14 10.39 -14.69
C ALA A 527 16.93 8.93 -14.29
N LEU A 528 15.70 8.44 -14.39
CA LEU A 528 15.35 7.05 -14.06
C LEU A 528 16.04 6.05 -14.99
N SER A 529 16.17 6.37 -16.29
CA SER A 529 16.93 5.57 -17.24
C SER A 529 18.42 5.46 -16.84
N MET A 530 19.04 6.59 -16.49
CA MET A 530 20.45 6.63 -16.07
C MET A 530 20.71 5.92 -14.73
N LEU A 531 19.76 6.03 -13.79
CA LEU A 531 19.87 5.46 -12.45
C LEU A 531 19.45 3.99 -12.37
N ARG A 532 18.99 3.37 -13.47
CA ARG A 532 18.45 2.01 -13.46
C ARG A 532 19.43 0.98 -12.91
N ASP A 533 20.73 1.15 -13.19
CA ASP A 533 21.80 0.27 -12.71
C ASP A 533 22.45 0.77 -11.41
N LYS A 534 21.80 1.71 -10.68
CA LYS A 534 22.29 2.23 -9.39
C LYS A 534 22.54 1.08 -8.42
N ARG A 535 23.70 1.12 -7.76
CA ARG A 535 24.06 0.19 -6.69
C ARG A 535 24.61 0.96 -5.51
N GLU A 536 23.95 0.80 -4.38
CA GLU A 536 24.34 1.41 -3.12
C GLU A 536 24.28 0.35 -2.02
N THR A 537 25.23 0.41 -1.08
CA THR A 537 25.32 -0.56 0.02
C THR A 537 25.32 0.15 1.35
N MET A 538 24.33 -0.15 2.18
CA MET A 538 24.25 0.36 3.55
C MET A 538 25.24 -0.35 4.48
N PRO A 539 25.68 0.29 5.59
CA PRO A 539 26.53 -0.35 6.57
C PRO A 539 25.95 -1.69 7.08
N PRO A 540 26.77 -2.77 7.16
CA PRO A 540 26.27 -4.10 7.48
C PRO A 540 25.68 -4.16 8.90
N ARG A 541 24.42 -4.59 9.00
CA ARG A 541 23.67 -4.72 10.26
C ARG A 541 22.61 -5.81 10.15
N LYS A 542 22.10 -6.30 11.29
CA LYS A 542 21.00 -7.28 11.30
C LYS A 542 19.71 -6.71 10.72
N HIS A 543 19.41 -5.47 11.09
CA HIS A 543 18.33 -4.64 10.56
C HIS A 543 18.51 -3.20 11.06
N GLY A 544 17.77 -2.28 10.48
CA GLY A 544 17.63 -0.91 11.00
C GLY A 544 17.00 -0.85 12.39
N ASN A 545 17.15 0.28 13.09
CA ASN A 545 16.44 0.58 14.34
C ASN A 545 15.61 1.86 14.14
N ILE A 546 14.70 1.80 13.17
CA ILE A 546 13.77 2.89 12.84
C ILE A 546 12.92 3.26 14.07
N PRO A 547 12.55 4.54 14.24
CA PRO A 547 11.47 4.91 15.14
C PRO A 547 10.19 4.10 14.87
N LEU A 548 9.62 3.43 15.89
CA LEU A 548 8.35 2.70 15.81
C LEU A 548 7.22 3.51 16.43
#